data_AF-A0A3A8GBB4-F1
#
_entry.id   AF-A0A3A8GBB4-F1
#
_cell.length_a   1.000
_cell.length_b   1.000
_cell.length_c   1.000
_cell.angle_alpha   90.00
_cell.angle_beta   90.00
_cell.angle_gamma   90.00
#
_symmetry.space_group_name_H-M   'P 1'
#
loop_
_entity.id
_entity.type
_entity.pdbx_description
1 polymer ?
#
loop_
_entity_poly.entity_id
_entity_poly.type
_entity_poly.pdbx_seq_one_letter_code
_entity_poly.pdbx_strand_id
1 'polypeptide(L)'
;MKFVLALSIMSSLMLSACTADQKPSVEVKATDYAVTDAASLQQKIDALNTQLASDYQQLKQQQNIAFSDQSPLDVTNLSTLHLHAVSATSLKPVKEEYCQLMNTYFNELYRVGHFNLQWLDQIQLKHQSRTALAPHFANADAFYAFALTDYSSYKQAQQIMGFGCNLRAALSPNA
;
A
#
# COMPACT_ATOMS: atom_id res chain seq x y z
N MET A 1 7.12 -60.67 37.66
CA MET A 1 6.28 -60.09 36.60
C MET A 1 6.36 -58.58 36.70
N LYS A 2 6.30 -57.92 35.54
CA LYS A 2 6.46 -56.48 35.28
C LYS A 2 5.32 -55.62 35.87
N PHE A 3 5.55 -54.29 35.79
CA PHE A 3 4.61 -53.16 35.76
C PHE A 3 4.37 -52.41 37.07
N VAL A 4 4.40 -51.07 37.16
CA VAL A 4 5.07 -49.95 36.47
C VAL A 4 4.77 -48.72 37.35
N LEU A 5 5.71 -47.76 37.42
CA LEU A 5 5.58 -46.49 38.16
C LEU A 5 4.38 -45.65 37.71
N ALA A 6 3.77 -44.91 38.64
CA ALA A 6 2.96 -43.74 38.35
C ALA A 6 3.61 -42.52 39.03
N LEU A 7 4.34 -41.71 38.25
CA LEU A 7 4.90 -40.42 38.64
C LEU A 7 3.98 -39.34 38.07
N SER A 8 3.18 -38.69 38.91
CA SER A 8 2.33 -37.56 38.50
C SER A 8 3.14 -36.25 38.57
N ILE A 9 3.65 -35.82 37.41
CA ILE A 9 4.25 -34.49 37.24
C ILE A 9 3.12 -33.50 36.98
N MET A 10 2.96 -32.56 37.91
CA MET A 10 2.03 -31.45 37.82
C MET A 10 2.52 -30.46 36.74
N SER A 11 1.86 -30.48 35.58
CA SER A 11 2.15 -29.56 34.48
C SER A 11 1.68 -28.15 34.83
N SER A 12 2.63 -27.27 35.12
CA SER A 12 2.40 -25.83 35.18
C SER A 12 2.11 -25.28 33.78
N LEU A 13 0.88 -24.85 33.56
CA LEU A 13 0.44 -24.07 32.40
C LEU A 13 1.17 -22.73 32.40
N MET A 14 2.25 -22.61 31.63
CA MET A 14 2.77 -21.31 31.22
C MET A 14 1.89 -20.82 30.07
N LEU A 15 0.91 -19.98 30.41
CA LEU A 15 0.20 -19.15 29.45
C LEU A 15 1.21 -18.12 28.91
N SER A 16 1.93 -18.49 27.85
CA SER A 16 2.62 -17.52 26.99
C SER A 16 1.56 -16.70 26.28
N ALA A 17 1.15 -15.60 26.91
CA ALA A 17 0.43 -14.54 26.23
C ALA A 17 1.28 -14.13 25.03
N CYS A 18 0.74 -14.33 23.82
CA CYS A 18 1.30 -13.81 22.59
C CYS A 18 1.43 -12.29 22.76
N THR A 19 2.63 -11.82 23.07
CA THR A 19 3.00 -10.42 22.90
C THR A 19 2.71 -10.09 21.45
N ALA A 20 1.75 -9.20 21.23
CA ALA A 20 1.49 -8.62 19.93
C ALA A 20 2.84 -8.18 19.36
N ASP A 21 3.23 -8.75 18.22
CA ASP A 21 4.41 -8.36 17.48
C ASP A 21 4.33 -6.85 17.23
N GLN A 22 4.95 -6.06 18.11
CA GLN A 22 5.33 -4.69 17.82
C GLN A 22 6.39 -4.81 16.75
N LYS A 23 5.95 -4.82 15.48
CA LYS A 23 6.83 -4.64 14.33
C LYS A 23 7.74 -3.45 14.63
N PRO A 24 9.07 -3.62 14.59
CA PRO A 24 9.98 -2.52 14.77
C PRO A 24 9.60 -1.39 13.81
N SER A 25 9.40 -0.20 14.36
CA SER A 25 9.29 1.05 13.62
C SER A 25 10.62 1.23 12.86
N VAL A 26 10.54 1.21 11.53
CA VAL A 26 11.71 1.38 10.65
C VAL A 26 11.83 2.87 10.40
N GLU A 27 12.71 3.52 11.17
CA GLU A 27 12.95 4.97 11.13
C GLU A 27 13.08 5.49 9.69
N VAL A 28 12.04 6.16 9.20
CA VAL A 28 12.00 6.77 7.87
C VAL A 28 12.82 8.05 7.88
N LYS A 29 13.90 8.09 7.09
CA LYS A 29 14.75 9.29 6.99
C LYS A 29 14.37 10.11 5.77
N ALA A 30 14.14 11.41 5.96
CA ALA A 30 13.86 12.34 4.87
C ALA A 30 14.93 12.31 3.75
N THR A 31 16.19 12.03 4.11
CA THR A 31 17.32 11.89 3.18
C THR A 31 17.16 10.76 2.18
N ASP A 32 16.40 9.71 2.51
CA ASP A 32 16.16 8.58 1.61
C ASP A 32 15.16 8.95 0.49
N TYR A 33 14.45 10.05 0.68
CA TYR A 33 13.41 10.54 -0.20
C TYR A 33 13.76 11.82 -0.94
N ALA A 34 14.61 12.66 -0.36
CA ALA A 34 15.01 13.95 -0.92
C ALA A 34 15.65 13.81 -2.33
N VAL A 35 15.30 14.74 -3.22
CA VAL A 35 15.92 14.88 -4.54
C VAL A 35 16.39 16.31 -4.78
N THR A 36 17.32 16.49 -5.71
CA THR A 36 17.97 17.77 -6.00
C THR A 36 17.15 18.70 -6.88
N ASP A 37 16.21 18.17 -7.66
CA ASP A 37 15.43 18.91 -8.64
C ASP A 37 14.12 18.19 -9.01
N ALA A 38 13.26 18.90 -9.74
CA ALA A 38 11.97 18.39 -10.20
C ALA A 38 12.08 17.22 -11.20
N ALA A 39 13.12 17.19 -12.03
CA ALA A 39 13.32 16.11 -12.98
C ALA A 39 13.60 14.77 -12.27
N SER A 40 14.44 14.82 -11.23
CA SER A 40 14.75 13.70 -10.35
C SER A 40 13.51 13.24 -9.58
N LEU A 41 12.65 14.17 -9.15
CA LEU A 41 11.37 13.83 -8.51
C LEU A 41 10.45 13.08 -9.49
N GLN A 42 10.28 13.61 -10.70
CA GLN A 42 9.47 12.98 -11.75
C GLN A 42 9.98 11.57 -12.05
N GLN A 43 11.30 11.40 -12.22
CA GLN A 43 11.91 10.09 -12.48
C GLN A 43 11.64 9.09 -11.35
N LYS A 44 11.71 9.53 -10.08
CA LYS A 44 11.43 8.65 -8.94
C LYS A 44 9.97 8.20 -8.91
N ILE A 45 9.04 9.09 -9.23
CA ILE A 45 7.61 8.76 -9.35
C ILE A 45 7.35 7.82 -10.53
N ASP A 46 7.99 8.05 -11.69
CA ASP A 46 7.86 7.17 -12.85
C ASP A 46 8.41 5.76 -12.59
N ALA A 47 9.51 5.66 -11.84
CA ALA A 47 10.04 4.38 -11.37
C ALA A 47 9.05 3.67 -10.43
N LEU A 48 8.45 4.40 -9.48
CA LEU A 48 7.43 3.87 -8.58
C LEU A 48 6.20 3.36 -9.34
N ASN A 49 5.75 4.09 -10.37
CA ASN A 49 4.64 3.66 -11.24
C ASN A 49 4.98 2.38 -12.01
N THR A 50 6.22 2.27 -12.52
CA THR A 50 6.70 1.08 -13.22
C THR A 50 6.74 -0.13 -12.29
N GLN A 51 7.19 0.06 -11.04
CA GLN A 51 7.21 -0.98 -10.02
C GLN A 51 5.79 -1.45 -9.69
N LEU A 52 4.84 -0.53 -9.50
CA LEU A 52 3.43 -0.87 -9.29
C LEU A 52 2.88 -1.73 -10.42
N ALA A 53 3.13 -1.37 -11.68
CA ALA A 53 2.66 -2.14 -12.83
C ALA A 53 3.20 -3.58 -12.81
N SER A 54 4.49 -3.74 -12.49
CA SER A 54 5.15 -5.05 -12.39
C SER A 54 4.56 -5.90 -11.25
N ASP A 55 4.51 -5.35 -10.05
CA ASP A 55 4.05 -6.07 -8.85
C ASP A 55 2.56 -6.43 -8.97
N TYR A 56 1.76 -5.53 -9.55
CA TYR A 56 0.36 -5.80 -9.86
C TYR A 56 0.20 -6.95 -10.85
N GLN A 57 1.00 -6.95 -11.93
CA GLN A 57 0.97 -8.02 -12.93
C GLN A 57 1.39 -9.36 -12.32
N GLN A 58 2.36 -9.37 -11.41
CA GLN A 58 2.76 -10.57 -10.68
C GLN A 58 1.63 -11.10 -9.79
N LEU A 59 1.00 -10.23 -8.99
CA LEU A 59 -0.15 -10.60 -8.16
C LEU A 59 -1.26 -11.22 -9.02
N LYS A 60 -1.54 -10.60 -10.17
CA LYS A 60 -2.55 -11.09 -11.11
C LYS A 60 -2.19 -12.44 -11.71
N GLN A 61 -0.94 -12.70 -12.05
CA GLN A 61 -0.51 -14.00 -12.54
C GLN A 61 -0.66 -15.10 -11.48
N GLN A 62 -0.35 -14.78 -10.22
CA GLN A 62 -0.47 -15.71 -9.09
C GLN A 62 -1.94 -15.98 -8.72
N GLN A 63 -2.80 -14.96 -8.83
CA GLN A 63 -4.18 -14.98 -8.35
C GLN A 63 -5.20 -14.76 -9.48
N ASN A 64 -4.92 -15.22 -10.71
CA ASN A 64 -5.67 -14.89 -11.93
C ASN A 64 -7.20 -14.92 -11.77
N ILE A 65 -7.75 -16.00 -11.21
CA ILE A 65 -9.20 -16.20 -11.04
C ILE A 65 -9.86 -15.15 -10.13
N ALA A 66 -9.07 -14.44 -9.34
CA ALA A 66 -9.52 -13.39 -8.44
C ALA A 66 -9.77 -12.06 -9.16
N PHE A 67 -9.30 -11.89 -10.40
CA PHE A 67 -9.44 -10.67 -11.17
C PHE A 67 -10.42 -10.86 -12.34
N SER A 68 -11.48 -10.06 -12.38
CA SER A 68 -12.45 -10.10 -13.48
C SER A 68 -11.91 -9.44 -14.75
N ASP A 69 -11.15 -8.35 -14.60
CA ASP A 69 -10.48 -7.68 -15.72
C ASP A 69 -9.10 -8.29 -15.98
N GLN A 70 -8.84 -8.68 -17.22
CA GLN A 70 -7.59 -9.33 -17.65
C GLN A 70 -6.57 -8.37 -18.30
N SER A 71 -6.92 -7.09 -18.51
CA SER A 71 -6.00 -6.05 -18.98
C SER A 71 -4.95 -5.65 -17.93
N PRO A 72 -3.75 -5.21 -18.34
CA PRO A 72 -2.75 -4.65 -17.44
C PRO A 72 -3.28 -3.42 -16.69
N LEU A 73 -2.78 -3.18 -15.48
CA LEU A 73 -3.10 -1.95 -14.73
C LEU A 73 -2.54 -0.73 -15.48
N ASP A 74 -3.40 0.24 -15.78
CA ASP A 74 -2.98 1.54 -16.28
C ASP A 74 -2.47 2.43 -15.15
N VAL A 75 -1.18 2.31 -14.85
CA VAL A 75 -0.50 3.14 -13.83
C VAL A 75 -0.35 4.61 -14.23
N THR A 76 -0.68 4.96 -15.48
CA THR A 76 -0.73 6.36 -15.90
C THR A 76 -2.07 7.00 -15.54
N ASN A 77 -3.12 6.20 -15.34
CA ASN A 77 -4.45 6.68 -15.03
C ASN A 77 -5.10 5.89 -13.89
N LEU A 78 -4.72 6.15 -12.64
CA LEU A 78 -5.30 5.46 -11.49
C LEU A 78 -6.78 5.83 -11.21
N SER A 79 -7.38 6.76 -11.95
CA SER A 79 -8.84 7.00 -11.88
C SER A 79 -9.66 5.81 -12.38
N THR A 80 -9.05 4.88 -13.13
CA THR A 80 -9.67 3.64 -13.60
C THR A 80 -9.31 2.43 -12.74
N LEU A 81 -8.58 2.62 -11.63
CA LEU A 81 -8.10 1.54 -10.75
C LEU A 81 -9.19 0.56 -10.30
N HIS A 82 -10.44 1.01 -10.19
CA HIS A 82 -11.58 0.20 -9.77
C HIS A 82 -11.91 -0.93 -10.76
N LEU A 83 -11.60 -0.77 -12.05
CA LEU A 83 -11.71 -1.82 -13.06
C LEU A 83 -10.78 -3.00 -12.75
N HIS A 84 -9.70 -2.72 -12.04
CA HIS A 84 -8.65 -3.64 -11.66
C HIS A 84 -8.81 -4.11 -10.20
N ALA A 85 -10.02 -4.04 -9.63
CA ALA A 85 -10.26 -4.58 -8.29
C ALA A 85 -10.26 -6.12 -8.31
N VAL A 86 -9.83 -6.71 -7.20
CA VAL A 86 -10.08 -8.13 -6.92
C VAL A 86 -11.59 -8.36 -6.75
N SER A 87 -12.09 -9.52 -7.18
CA SER A 87 -13.50 -9.88 -7.04
C SER A 87 -13.96 -9.88 -5.57
N ALA A 88 -15.21 -9.47 -5.36
CA ALA A 88 -15.90 -9.55 -4.07
C ALA A 88 -15.92 -10.97 -3.50
N THR A 89 -15.89 -12.00 -4.34
CA THR A 89 -15.94 -13.42 -3.94
C THR A 89 -14.57 -14.04 -3.71
N SER A 90 -13.48 -13.31 -3.98
CA SER A 90 -12.12 -13.79 -3.74
C SER A 90 -11.86 -14.04 -2.26
N LEU A 91 -10.92 -14.95 -1.99
CA LEU A 91 -10.49 -15.25 -0.63
C LEU A 91 -9.89 -14.01 0.03
N LYS A 92 -10.09 -13.89 1.35
CA LYS A 92 -9.57 -12.78 2.15
C LYS A 92 -8.07 -12.53 1.95
N PRO A 93 -7.17 -13.55 1.94
CA PRO A 93 -5.74 -13.32 1.73
C PRO A 93 -5.40 -12.61 0.42
N VAL A 94 -6.14 -12.89 -0.67
CA VAL A 94 -5.91 -12.23 -1.96
C VAL A 94 -6.28 -10.76 -1.92
N LYS A 95 -7.36 -10.41 -1.20
CA LYS A 95 -7.75 -9.02 -0.98
C LYS A 95 -6.74 -8.29 -0.10
N GLU A 96 -6.18 -8.96 0.90
CA GLU A 96 -5.11 -8.43 1.75
C GLU A 96 -3.83 -8.16 0.95
N GLU A 97 -3.43 -9.08 0.05
CA GLU A 97 -2.29 -8.89 -0.86
C GLU A 97 -2.50 -7.68 -1.78
N TYR A 98 -3.68 -7.54 -2.39
CA TYR A 98 -4.05 -6.36 -3.18
C TYR A 98 -3.97 -5.07 -2.36
N CYS A 99 -4.54 -5.08 -1.15
CA CYS A 99 -4.51 -3.94 -0.26
C CYS A 99 -3.08 -3.56 0.16
N GLN A 100 -2.23 -4.56 0.45
CA GLN A 100 -0.84 -4.34 0.80
C GLN A 100 -0.07 -3.71 -0.36
N LEU A 101 -0.25 -4.23 -1.58
CA LEU A 101 0.33 -3.67 -2.80
C LEU A 101 -0.04 -2.19 -2.96
N MET A 102 -1.35 -1.89 -2.97
CA MET A 102 -1.84 -0.53 -3.21
C MET A 102 -1.46 0.43 -2.08
N ASN A 103 -1.56 0.01 -0.82
CA ASN A 103 -1.12 0.83 0.31
C ASN A 103 0.38 1.11 0.28
N THR A 104 1.20 0.12 -0.10
CA THR A 104 2.65 0.31 -0.22
C THR A 104 2.95 1.36 -1.28
N TYR A 105 2.33 1.25 -2.46
CA TYR A 105 2.48 2.24 -3.51
C TYR A 105 2.08 3.65 -3.06
N PHE A 106 0.88 3.80 -2.48
CA PHE A 106 0.40 5.12 -2.05
C PHE A 106 1.24 5.71 -0.91
N ASN A 107 1.72 4.89 0.02
CA ASN A 107 2.60 5.36 1.10
C ASN A 107 3.97 5.81 0.56
N GLU A 108 4.55 5.07 -0.39
CA GLU A 108 5.80 5.48 -1.02
C GLU A 108 5.63 6.74 -1.87
N LEU A 109 4.52 6.85 -2.62
CA LEU A 109 4.18 8.06 -3.37
C LEU A 109 4.06 9.26 -2.41
N TYR A 110 3.33 9.08 -1.31
CA TYR A 110 3.20 10.10 -0.27
C TYR A 110 4.55 10.57 0.23
N ARG A 111 5.44 9.65 0.65
CA ARG A 111 6.77 10.00 1.18
C ARG A 111 7.63 10.71 0.13
N VAL A 112 7.64 10.22 -1.11
CA VAL A 112 8.37 10.84 -2.22
C VAL A 112 7.90 12.28 -2.45
N GLY A 113 6.60 12.56 -2.44
CA GLY A 113 6.12 13.94 -2.58
C GLY A 113 6.28 14.79 -1.32
N HIS A 114 6.00 14.23 -0.14
CA HIS A 114 6.01 14.93 1.15
C HIS A 114 7.40 15.48 1.51
N PHE A 115 8.47 14.75 1.19
CA PHE A 115 9.84 15.22 1.42
C PHE A 115 10.38 16.12 0.30
N ASN A 116 9.59 16.39 -0.75
CA ASN A 116 10.01 17.16 -1.92
C ASN A 116 8.95 18.20 -2.34
N LEU A 117 8.23 18.79 -1.37
CA LEU A 117 7.13 19.72 -1.63
C LEU A 117 7.51 20.87 -2.57
N GLN A 118 8.74 21.39 -2.46
CA GLN A 118 9.25 22.50 -3.27
C GLN A 118 9.32 22.20 -4.78
N TRP A 119 9.31 20.93 -5.17
CA TRP A 119 9.40 20.49 -6.56
C TRP A 119 8.05 20.08 -7.13
N LEU A 120 7.00 19.94 -6.30
CA LEU A 120 5.74 19.34 -6.71
C LEU A 120 4.99 20.14 -7.78
N ASP A 121 5.14 21.46 -7.82
CA ASP A 121 4.48 22.31 -8.83
C ASP A 121 5.16 22.23 -10.21
N GLN A 122 6.32 21.58 -10.31
CA GLN A 122 7.10 21.43 -11.54
C GLN A 122 7.03 20.01 -12.13
N ILE A 123 6.36 19.09 -11.44
CA ILE A 123 6.14 17.72 -11.94
C ILE A 123 4.71 17.54 -12.43
N GLN A 124 4.46 16.40 -13.07
CA GLN A 124 3.11 15.99 -13.44
C GLN A 124 2.86 14.57 -12.95
N LEU A 125 1.83 14.42 -12.12
CA LEU A 125 1.18 13.12 -11.98
C LEU A 125 0.34 12.89 -13.23
N LYS A 126 0.55 11.75 -13.90
CA LYS A 126 -0.19 11.42 -15.13
C LYS A 126 -1.70 11.44 -14.86
N HIS A 127 -2.47 11.94 -15.82
CA HIS A 127 -3.93 12.13 -15.75
C HIS A 127 -4.46 13.07 -14.64
N GLN A 128 -3.60 13.78 -13.90
CA GLN A 128 -4.03 14.92 -13.08
C GLN A 128 -4.05 16.22 -13.90
N SER A 129 -5.06 17.05 -13.68
CA SER A 129 -5.03 18.43 -14.16
C SER A 129 -3.89 19.20 -13.45
N ARG A 130 -3.52 20.39 -13.95
CA ARG A 130 -2.53 21.30 -13.34
C ARG A 130 -3.01 21.90 -12.00
N THR A 131 -3.53 21.07 -11.10
CA THR A 131 -3.84 21.42 -9.72
C THR A 131 -2.52 21.51 -8.97
N ALA A 132 -2.40 22.48 -8.05
CA ALA A 132 -1.23 22.56 -7.19
C ALA A 132 -1.11 21.27 -6.38
N LEU A 133 -0.02 20.52 -6.56
CA LEU A 133 0.15 19.21 -5.94
C LEU A 133 0.60 19.33 -4.49
N ALA A 134 1.41 20.34 -4.15
CA ALA A 134 1.99 20.49 -2.82
C ALA A 134 0.98 20.41 -1.65
N PRO A 135 -0.20 21.06 -1.69
CA PRO A 135 -1.21 20.95 -0.63
C PRO A 135 -1.67 19.51 -0.36
N HIS A 136 -1.75 18.67 -1.40
CA HIS A 136 -2.16 17.27 -1.27
C HIS A 136 -1.10 16.40 -0.60
N PHE A 137 0.18 16.78 -0.65
CA PHE A 137 1.28 16.01 -0.04
C PHE A 137 1.76 16.62 1.29
N ALA A 138 1.19 17.74 1.72
CA ALA A 138 1.62 18.47 2.92
C ALA A 138 1.54 17.63 4.21
N ASN A 139 0.61 16.68 4.30
CA ASN A 139 0.49 15.73 5.41
C ASN A 139 -0.32 14.49 4.98
N ALA A 140 -0.32 13.47 5.85
CA ALA A 140 -0.95 12.19 5.58
C ALA A 140 -2.48 12.29 5.40
N ASP A 141 -3.17 13.19 6.11
CA ASP A 141 -4.62 13.36 5.96
C ASP A 141 -4.99 13.98 4.61
N ALA A 142 -4.23 15.00 4.19
CA ALA A 142 -4.41 15.62 2.87
C ALA A 142 -4.15 14.60 1.74
N PHE A 143 -3.08 13.81 1.88
CA PHE A 143 -2.74 12.81 0.88
C PHE A 143 -3.75 11.66 0.85
N TYR A 144 -4.23 11.23 2.02
CA TYR A 144 -5.28 10.21 2.12
C TYR A 144 -6.53 10.63 1.34
N ALA A 145 -6.99 11.87 1.51
CA ALA A 145 -8.14 12.39 0.79
C ALA A 145 -7.89 12.41 -0.73
N PHE A 146 -6.75 12.98 -1.14
CA PHE A 146 -6.32 13.06 -2.54
C PHE A 146 -6.23 11.69 -3.21
N ALA A 147 -5.56 10.73 -2.58
CA ALA A 147 -5.37 9.38 -3.11
C ALA A 147 -6.70 8.65 -3.32
N LEU A 148 -7.67 8.81 -2.41
CA LEU A 148 -8.94 8.09 -2.47
C LEU A 148 -10.03 8.75 -3.35
N THR A 149 -9.79 9.96 -3.84
CA THR A 149 -10.82 10.74 -4.56
C THR A 149 -10.26 11.31 -5.86
N ASP A 150 -9.41 12.33 -5.77
CA ASP A 150 -8.97 13.10 -6.92
C ASP A 150 -7.96 12.34 -7.78
N TYR A 151 -7.10 11.53 -7.18
CA TYR A 151 -5.99 10.85 -7.87
C TYR A 151 -6.31 9.44 -8.34
N SER A 152 -7.16 8.72 -7.61
CA SER A 152 -7.49 7.34 -7.97
C SER A 152 -8.90 6.96 -7.60
N SER A 153 -9.39 5.88 -8.21
CA SER A 153 -10.63 5.23 -7.78
C SER A 153 -10.38 4.12 -6.74
N TYR A 154 -9.35 4.23 -5.90
CA TYR A 154 -9.01 3.18 -4.91
C TYR A 154 -10.11 2.95 -3.88
N LYS A 155 -10.85 4.00 -3.50
CA LYS A 155 -12.03 3.86 -2.65
C LYS A 155 -13.10 2.98 -3.29
N GLN A 156 -13.34 3.14 -4.59
CA GLN A 156 -14.29 2.32 -5.34
C GLN A 156 -13.79 0.88 -5.50
N ALA A 157 -12.49 0.66 -5.70
CA ALA A 157 -11.91 -0.67 -5.71
C ALA A 157 -12.17 -1.42 -4.38
N GLN A 158 -12.00 -0.73 -3.25
CA GLN A 158 -12.31 -1.29 -1.91
C GLN A 158 -13.80 -1.64 -1.75
N GLN A 159 -14.69 -0.81 -2.29
CA GLN A 159 -16.13 -1.08 -2.31
C GLN A 159 -16.47 -2.31 -3.16
N ILE A 160 -15.87 -2.45 -4.35
CA ILE A 160 -16.06 -3.61 -5.23
C ILE A 160 -15.56 -4.89 -4.56
N MET A 161 -14.39 -4.85 -3.92
CA MET A 161 -13.87 -5.98 -3.16
C MET A 161 -14.73 -6.34 -1.94
N GLY A 162 -15.57 -5.42 -1.47
CA GLY A 162 -16.21 -5.53 -0.15
C GLY A 162 -15.19 -5.61 0.98
N PHE A 163 -14.03 -4.98 0.83
CA PHE A 163 -12.90 -5.10 1.73
C PHE A 163 -12.12 -3.78 1.83
N GLY A 164 -11.99 -3.25 3.05
CA GLY A 164 -11.29 -1.99 3.31
C GLY A 164 -9.80 -2.20 3.52
N CYS A 165 -8.98 -1.46 2.78
CA CYS A 165 -7.53 -1.64 2.81
C CYS A 165 -6.81 -0.84 3.90
N ASN A 166 -7.50 0.05 4.63
CA ASN A 166 -6.94 0.88 5.70
C ASN A 166 -5.69 1.70 5.30
N LEU A 167 -5.76 2.40 4.16
CA LEU A 167 -4.68 3.28 3.69
C LEU A 167 -4.23 4.30 4.76
N ARG A 168 -5.17 4.83 5.55
CA ARG A 168 -4.86 5.80 6.61
C ARG A 168 -3.81 5.28 7.60
N ALA A 169 -3.89 4.01 7.99
CA ALA A 169 -2.89 3.41 8.87
C ALA A 169 -1.56 3.10 8.18
N ALA A 170 -1.56 2.93 6.86
CA ALA A 170 -0.36 2.71 6.07
C ALA A 170 0.44 4.00 5.82
N LEU A 171 -0.23 5.15 5.76
CA LEU A 171 0.41 6.45 5.56
C LEU A 171 1.18 6.86 6.81
N SER A 172 2.48 6.59 6.81
CA SER A 172 3.39 6.99 7.89
C SER A 172 4.56 7.81 7.34
N PRO A 173 4.62 9.12 7.63
CA PRO A 173 5.75 9.95 7.22
C PRO A 173 7.04 9.60 7.99
N ASN A 174 6.92 9.06 9.20
CA ASN A 174 8.02 8.80 10.13
C ASN A 174 7.87 7.39 10.75
N ALA A 175 7.71 6.36 9.92
CA ALA A 175 7.62 4.99 10.46
C ALA A 175 8.91 4.62 11.20
#